data_AF-A0A840SW92-F1
#
_entry.id   AF-A0A840SW92-F1
#
_cell.length_a   1.000
_cell.length_b   1.000
_cell.length_c   1.000
_cell.angle_alpha   90.00
_cell.angle_beta   90.00
_cell.angle_gamma   90.00
#
_symmetry.space_group_name_H-M   'P 1'
#
loop_
_entity.id
_entity.type
_entity.pdbx_description
1 polymer ?
#
loop_
_entity_poly.entity_id
_entity_poly.type
_entity_poly.pdbx_seq_one_letter_code
_entity_poly.pdbx_strand_id
1 'polypeptide(L)'
;MEDALTLSITRLMRDGVIVPGEARTRARGWCINGRLAALFLCDSDAVDPQNALLRLTSFGPGPSETQCIRLTTTRPHWGGLRWWFICPLTGRRATKLHLPLGSRLFAHRDAHDLTYRSCQESGRFRSILYRGIADKLRLSEPELRAALRPGRLRRS
;
A
#
# COMPACT_ATOMS: atom_id res chain seq x y z
N MET A 1 -1.10 -12.74 -15.52
CA MET A 1 -1.36 -11.32 -15.23
C MET A 1 -0.61 -10.99 -13.94
N GLU A 2 0.68 -10.64 -14.04
CA GLU A 2 1.65 -10.72 -12.93
C GLU A 2 2.11 -9.36 -12.38
N ASP A 3 1.71 -8.23 -12.99
CA ASP A 3 2.22 -6.91 -12.62
C ASP A 3 1.20 -6.12 -11.78
N ALA A 4 1.05 -6.45 -10.49
CA ALA A 4 0.26 -5.65 -9.57
C ALA A 4 0.98 -5.43 -8.25
N LEU A 5 1.09 -4.17 -7.83
CA LEU A 5 1.61 -3.82 -6.51
C LEU A 5 0.64 -4.35 -5.46
N THR A 6 1.18 -4.95 -4.39
CA THR A 6 0.37 -5.58 -3.35
C THR A 6 0.75 -5.06 -1.98
N LEU A 7 -0.24 -4.53 -1.26
CA LEU A 7 -0.18 -4.31 0.18
C LEU A 7 -0.64 -5.57 0.90
N SER A 8 0.08 -5.96 1.93
CA SER A 8 -0.29 -7.07 2.81
C SER A 8 -0.19 -6.60 4.25
N ILE A 9 -1.27 -6.73 5.01
CA ILE A 9 -1.30 -6.22 6.38
C ILE A 9 -0.30 -6.94 7.27
N THR A 10 -0.20 -8.27 7.10
CA THR A 10 0.79 -9.11 7.78
C THR A 10 2.21 -8.64 7.49
N ARG A 11 2.51 -8.27 6.23
CA ARG A 11 3.84 -7.79 5.86
C ARG A 11 4.14 -6.41 6.44
N LEU A 12 3.18 -5.49 6.40
CA LEU A 12 3.33 -4.15 6.97
C LEU A 12 3.58 -4.23 8.49
N MET A 13 2.90 -5.14 9.18
CA MET A 13 3.12 -5.38 10.61
C MET A 13 4.48 -6.00 10.90
N ARG A 14 4.84 -7.07 10.17
CA ARG A 14 6.13 -7.74 10.32
C ARG A 14 7.31 -6.78 10.08
N ASP A 15 7.16 -5.87 9.12
CA ASP A 15 8.20 -4.91 8.77
C ASP A 15 8.13 -3.62 9.63
N GLY A 16 7.26 -3.57 10.64
CA GLY A 16 7.16 -2.45 11.58
C GLY A 16 6.62 -1.15 10.99
N VAL A 17 5.93 -1.23 9.84
CA VAL A 17 5.23 -0.09 9.23
C VAL A 17 3.95 0.20 10.01
N ILE A 18 3.25 -0.84 10.48
CA ILE A 18 2.11 -0.71 11.38
C ILE A 18 2.49 -1.42 12.69
N VAL A 19 2.39 -0.72 13.81
CA VAL A 19 2.63 -1.28 15.14
C VAL A 19 1.38 -1.03 15.99
N PRO A 20 0.69 -2.07 16.47
CA PRO A 20 -0.50 -1.89 17.32
C PRO A 20 -0.18 -1.02 18.54
N GLY A 21 -1.03 -0.03 18.83
CA GLY A 21 -0.85 0.91 19.93
C GLY A 21 0.02 2.12 19.60
N GLU A 22 0.48 2.28 18.35
CA GLU A 22 1.38 3.37 17.97
C GLU A 22 0.96 4.08 16.68
N ALA A 23 1.33 5.36 16.57
CA ALA A 23 1.34 6.11 15.33
C ALA A 23 2.79 6.17 14.79
N ARG A 24 2.97 5.91 13.49
CA ARG A 24 4.29 5.86 12.85
C ARG A 24 4.24 6.36 11.41
N THR A 25 5.36 6.93 10.99
CA THR A 25 5.63 7.28 9.60
C THR A 25 6.82 6.50 9.08
N ARG A 26 6.65 5.81 7.94
CA ARG A 26 7.70 5.04 7.26
C ARG A 26 7.56 5.16 5.75
N ALA A 27 8.67 5.36 5.05
CA ALA A 27 8.68 5.21 3.61
C ALA A 27 8.69 3.73 3.22
N ARG A 28 7.99 3.37 2.15
CA ARG A 28 7.97 2.03 1.60
C ARG A 28 8.00 2.03 0.09
N GLY A 29 8.97 1.31 -0.46
CA GLY A 29 9.18 1.17 -1.89
C GLY A 29 8.79 -0.22 -2.35
N TRP A 30 8.35 -0.29 -3.58
CA TRP A 30 8.05 -1.52 -4.29
C TRP A 30 8.87 -1.59 -5.56
N CYS A 31 9.55 -2.72 -5.74
CA CYS A 31 10.29 -3.00 -6.96
C CYS A 31 9.53 -4.00 -7.83
N ILE A 32 9.53 -3.75 -9.14
CA ILE A 32 9.07 -4.69 -10.18
C ILE A 32 10.31 -5.01 -11.02
N ASN A 33 10.62 -6.30 -11.19
CA ASN A 33 11.79 -6.76 -11.96
C ASN A 33 13.11 -6.05 -11.55
N GLY A 34 13.32 -5.84 -10.25
CA GLY A 34 14.52 -5.20 -9.71
C GLY A 34 14.57 -3.68 -9.81
N ARG A 35 13.61 -3.03 -10.48
CA ARG A 35 13.52 -1.57 -10.59
C ARG A 35 12.48 -1.01 -9.62
N LEU A 36 12.80 0.11 -8.97
CA LEU A 36 11.81 0.81 -8.12
C LEU A 36 10.64 1.27 -8.98
N ALA A 37 9.48 0.67 -8.73
CA ALA A 37 8.24 0.93 -9.46
C ALA A 37 7.31 1.87 -8.70
N ALA A 38 7.40 1.95 -7.37
CA ALA A 38 6.65 2.91 -6.57
C ALA A 38 7.32 3.18 -5.22
N LEU A 39 7.16 4.39 -4.71
CA LEU A 39 7.52 4.78 -3.34
C LEU A 39 6.32 5.44 -2.68
N PHE A 40 6.03 5.06 -1.44
CA PHE A 40 4.95 5.63 -0.64
C PHE A 40 5.47 6.08 0.72
N LEU A 41 5.02 7.24 1.20
CA LEU A 41 4.98 7.52 2.64
C LEU A 41 3.82 6.75 3.22
N CYS A 42 4.07 5.96 4.24
CA CYS A 42 3.05 5.27 5.02
C CYS A 42 2.96 5.95 6.39
N ASP A 43 1.89 6.70 6.62
CA ASP A 43 1.53 7.17 7.95
C ASP A 43 0.47 6.23 8.50
N SER A 44 0.86 5.40 9.47
CA SER A 44 -0.06 4.51 10.17
C SER A 44 -0.42 5.11 11.51
N ASP A 45 -1.71 5.20 11.80
CA ASP A 45 -2.22 5.40 13.15
C ASP A 45 -2.94 4.11 13.58
N ALA A 46 -2.34 3.40 14.51
CA ALA A 46 -2.90 2.19 15.10
C ALA A 46 -3.03 2.30 16.63
N VAL A 47 -3.07 3.53 17.16
CA VAL A 47 -3.23 3.81 18.60
C VAL A 47 -4.58 3.31 19.08
N ASP A 48 -5.65 3.70 18.39
CA ASP A 48 -7.01 3.20 18.63
C ASP A 48 -7.42 2.22 17.51
N PRO A 49 -7.55 0.91 17.80
CA PRO A 49 -7.98 -0.09 16.82
C PRO A 49 -9.35 0.17 16.18
N GLN A 50 -10.23 0.98 16.78
CA GLN A 50 -11.55 1.31 16.23
C GLN A 50 -11.48 2.40 15.16
N ASN A 51 -10.52 3.32 15.30
CA ASN A 51 -10.31 4.47 14.40
C ASN A 51 -9.02 4.38 13.59
N ALA A 52 -8.34 3.23 13.63
CA ALA A 52 -7.05 3.04 13.00
C ALA A 52 -7.07 3.28 11.49
N LEU A 53 -6.01 3.91 10.99
CA LEU A 53 -5.90 4.40 9.62
C LEU A 53 -4.48 4.18 9.08
N LEU A 54 -4.40 3.80 7.81
CA LEU A 54 -3.17 3.84 7.04
C LEU A 54 -3.33 4.86 5.91
N ARG A 55 -2.53 5.92 5.94
CA ARG A 55 -2.44 6.90 4.87
C ARG A 55 -1.22 6.58 4.01
N LEU A 56 -1.43 6.49 2.71
CA LEU A 56 -0.43 6.19 1.71
C LEU A 56 -0.29 7.38 0.79
N THR A 57 0.84 8.07 0.87
CA THR A 57 1.15 9.19 -0.02
C THR A 57 2.17 8.73 -1.04
N SER A 58 1.79 8.68 -2.30
CA SER A 58 2.71 8.32 -3.38
C SER A 58 3.77 9.40 -3.60
N PHE A 59 4.97 8.96 -3.94
CA PHE A 59 6.07 9.81 -4.38
C PHE A 59 6.48 9.44 -5.80
N GLY A 60 6.64 10.44 -6.66
CA GLY A 60 7.13 10.25 -8.01
C GLY A 60 7.12 11.53 -8.84
N PRO A 61 7.39 11.42 -10.16
CA PRO A 61 7.46 12.57 -11.07
C PRO A 61 6.15 13.32 -11.32
N GLY A 62 5.03 12.83 -10.81
CA GLY A 62 3.73 13.46 -10.92
C GLY A 62 3.25 14.06 -9.60
N PRO A 63 2.05 14.64 -9.57
CA PRO A 63 1.43 15.06 -8.33
C PRO A 63 1.34 13.88 -7.36
N SER A 64 1.74 14.12 -6.11
CA SER A 64 1.58 13.14 -5.04
C SER A 64 0.09 12.88 -4.82
N GLU A 65 -0.33 11.64 -5.03
CA GLU A 65 -1.68 11.18 -4.69
C GLU A 65 -1.66 10.50 -3.32
N THR A 66 -2.64 10.84 -2.50
CA THR A 66 -2.80 10.30 -1.14
C THR A 66 -4.05 9.43 -1.07
N GLN A 67 -3.90 8.22 -0.54
CA GLN A 67 -4.99 7.29 -0.28
C GLN A 67 -5.08 6.98 1.22
N CYS A 68 -6.29 7.10 1.78
CA CYS A 68 -6.59 6.68 3.14
C CYS A 68 -7.24 5.29 3.14
N ILE A 69 -6.72 4.38 3.96
CA ILE A 69 -7.21 3.00 4.10
C ILE A 69 -7.50 2.75 5.58
N ARG A 70 -8.76 2.51 5.91
CA ARG A 70 -9.14 2.18 7.29
C ARG A 70 -8.57 0.82 7.68
N LEU A 71 -8.17 0.70 8.92
CA LEU A 71 -7.76 -0.55 9.55
C LEU A 71 -8.84 -0.99 10.55
N THR A 72 -8.96 -2.28 10.76
CA THR A 72 -9.85 -2.82 11.79
C THR A 72 -9.27 -4.09 12.37
N THR A 73 -9.82 -4.55 13.49
CA THR A 73 -9.39 -5.77 14.16
C THR A 73 -10.55 -6.73 14.39
N THR A 74 -10.22 -8.01 14.47
CA THR A 74 -11.09 -9.07 14.98
C THR A 74 -10.36 -9.82 16.07
N ARG A 75 -11.08 -10.28 17.10
CA ARG A 75 -10.53 -11.15 18.14
C ARG A 75 -10.72 -12.63 17.74
N PRO A 76 -9.66 -13.39 17.44
CA PRO A 76 -9.76 -14.83 17.25
C PRO A 76 -10.06 -15.53 18.59
N HIS A 77 -10.59 -16.75 18.53
CA HIS A 77 -10.91 -17.55 19.72
C HIS A 77 -9.70 -17.82 20.63
N TRP A 78 -8.49 -17.91 20.07
CA TRP A 78 -7.26 -18.20 20.82
C TRP A 78 -6.47 -16.94 21.24
N GLY A 79 -7.15 -15.79 21.33
CA GLY A 79 -6.55 -14.53 21.77
C GLY A 79 -5.85 -13.73 20.67
N GLY A 80 -5.43 -12.50 21.02
CA GLY A 80 -4.80 -11.54 20.13
C GLY A 80 -5.78 -10.75 19.25
N LEU A 81 -5.23 -9.79 18.49
CA LEU A 81 -5.97 -9.02 17.50
C LEU A 81 -5.48 -9.39 16.10
N ARG A 82 -6.40 -9.85 15.27
CA ARG A 82 -6.14 -10.01 13.84
C ARG A 82 -6.56 -8.74 13.13
N TRP A 83 -5.59 -8.09 12.51
CA TRP A 83 -5.79 -6.84 11.80
C TRP A 83 -6.19 -7.07 10.35
N TRP A 84 -7.00 -6.14 9.83
CA TRP A 84 -7.51 -6.13 8.47
C TRP A 84 -7.45 -4.72 7.88
N PHE A 85 -7.25 -4.63 6.58
CA PHE A 85 -7.67 -3.44 5.84
C PHE A 85 -9.17 -3.45 5.66
N ILE A 86 -9.77 -2.27 5.55
CA ILE A 86 -11.08 -2.08 4.93
C ILE A 86 -10.84 -1.63 3.49
N CYS A 87 -11.28 -2.43 2.53
CA CYS A 87 -11.16 -2.09 1.12
C CYS A 87 -11.96 -0.81 0.82
N PRO A 88 -11.33 0.24 0.28
CA PRO A 88 -11.99 1.53 0.07
C PRO A 88 -13.11 1.49 -0.97
N LEU A 89 -13.04 0.54 -1.92
CA LEU A 89 -14.05 0.40 -2.97
C LEU A 89 -15.23 -0.49 -2.56
N THR A 90 -15.00 -1.48 -1.69
CA THR A 90 -16.03 -2.49 -1.37
C THR A 90 -16.53 -2.43 0.07
N GLY A 91 -15.84 -1.69 0.95
CA GLY A 91 -16.10 -1.68 2.40
C GLY A 91 -15.78 -3.00 3.13
N ARG A 92 -15.33 -4.04 2.41
CA ARG A 92 -15.07 -5.36 2.97
C ARG A 92 -13.67 -5.47 3.56
N ARG A 93 -13.52 -6.33 4.58
CA ARG A 93 -12.22 -6.65 5.19
C ARG A 93 -11.31 -7.37 4.21
N ALA A 94 -10.03 -7.00 4.20
CA ALA A 94 -9.01 -7.57 3.33
C ALA A 94 -7.71 -7.81 4.10
N THR A 95 -7.03 -8.93 3.83
CA THR A 95 -5.62 -9.12 4.27
C THR A 95 -4.64 -8.52 3.28
N LYS A 96 -5.06 -8.37 2.02
CA LYS A 96 -4.28 -7.83 0.92
C LYS A 96 -5.11 -6.87 0.09
N LEU A 97 -4.48 -5.80 -0.36
CA LEU A 97 -5.02 -4.89 -1.36
C LEU A 97 -4.04 -4.82 -2.52
N HIS A 98 -4.56 -4.68 -3.73
CA HIS A 98 -3.80 -4.67 -4.96
C HIS A 98 -3.96 -3.32 -5.65
N LEU A 99 -2.90 -2.90 -6.34
CA LEU A 99 -2.85 -1.77 -7.23
C LEU A 99 -2.31 -2.28 -8.57
N PRO A 100 -3.20 -2.70 -9.49
CA PRO A 100 -2.82 -3.11 -10.84
C PRO A 100 -2.11 -2.00 -11.62
N LEU A 101 -1.36 -2.37 -12.65
CA LEU A 101 -0.90 -1.40 -13.67
C LEU A 101 -2.10 -0.57 -14.18
N GLY A 102 -1.95 0.74 -14.29
CA GLY A 102 -3.02 1.62 -14.76
C GLY A 102 -4.01 2.07 -13.68
N SER A 103 -4.03 1.46 -12.50
CA SER A 103 -4.87 1.89 -11.38
C SER A 103 -4.16 2.93 -10.49
N ARG A 104 -4.95 3.63 -9.66
CA ARG A 104 -4.49 4.66 -8.71
C ARG A 104 -4.72 4.31 -7.24
N LEU A 105 -5.54 3.30 -6.97
CA LEU A 105 -6.04 3.00 -5.63
C LEU A 105 -5.70 1.57 -5.26
N PHE A 106 -5.19 1.34 -4.05
CA PHE A 106 -5.16 -0.01 -3.49
C PHE A 106 -6.57 -0.43 -3.11
N ALA A 107 -7.03 -1.55 -3.65
CA ALA A 107 -8.34 -2.11 -3.40
C ALA A 107 -8.32 -3.65 -3.49
N HIS A 108 -9.45 -4.31 -3.25
CA HIS A 108 -9.59 -5.72 -3.56
C HIS A 108 -9.29 -5.98 -5.04
N ARG A 109 -8.72 -7.15 -5.35
CA ARG A 109 -8.42 -7.54 -6.72
C ARG A 109 -9.67 -7.43 -7.61
N ASP A 110 -10.74 -8.08 -7.17
CA ASP A 110 -12.00 -8.15 -7.93
C ASP A 110 -12.74 -6.79 -7.98
N ALA A 111 -12.38 -5.84 -7.10
CA ALA A 111 -12.92 -4.49 -7.14
C ALA A 111 -12.37 -3.70 -8.34
N HIS A 112 -11.16 -4.02 -8.82
CA HIS A 112 -10.60 -3.35 -9.99
C HIS A 112 -11.34 -3.74 -11.27
N ASP A 113 -11.83 -4.98 -11.41
CA ASP A 113 -12.66 -5.37 -12.55
C ASP A 113 -14.05 -4.74 -12.52
N LEU A 114 -14.55 -4.40 -11.34
CA LEU A 114 -15.81 -3.67 -11.17
C LEU A 114 -15.63 -2.18 -11.49
N THR A 115 -14.56 -1.56 -10.98
CA THR A 115 -14.26 -0.15 -11.26
C THR A 115 -13.79 0.07 -12.68
N TYR A 116 -12.99 -0.82 -13.28
CA TYR A 116 -12.57 -0.70 -14.67
C TYR A 116 -13.78 -0.69 -15.62
N ARG A 117 -14.74 -1.60 -15.40
CA ARG A 117 -16.02 -1.60 -16.12
C ARG A 117 -16.81 -0.30 -15.92
N SER A 118 -16.88 0.20 -14.69
CA SER A 118 -17.55 1.48 -14.38
C SER A 118 -16.81 2.72 -14.93
N CYS A 119 -15.47 2.70 -14.98
CA CYS A 119 -14.63 3.77 -15.50
C CYS A 119 -14.61 3.84 -17.03
N GLN A 120 -15.02 2.78 -17.75
CA GLN A 120 -15.23 2.86 -19.19
C GLN A 120 -16.37 3.83 -19.56
N GLU A 121 -17.28 4.13 -18.62
CA GLU A 121 -18.35 5.12 -18.80
C GLU A 121 -18.06 6.49 -18.16
N SER A 122 -16.96 6.65 -17.41
CA SER A 122 -16.67 7.89 -16.68
C SER A 122 -15.16 8.07 -16.49
N GLY A 123 -14.55 8.80 -17.42
CA GLY A 123 -13.11 9.01 -17.46
C GLY A 123 -12.60 9.92 -16.35
N ARG A 124 -11.92 9.38 -15.31
CA ARG A 124 -10.97 10.17 -14.49
C ARG A 124 -10.04 9.40 -13.54
N PHE A 125 -9.32 8.37 -13.99
CA PHE A 125 -8.20 7.81 -13.20
C PHE A 125 -6.98 7.45 -14.08
N ARG A 126 -6.09 8.41 -14.35
CA ARG A 126 -4.84 8.20 -15.10
C ARG A 126 -3.64 7.87 -14.20
N SER A 127 -3.21 6.62 -14.10
CA SER A 127 -2.07 6.22 -13.25
C SER A 127 -0.76 6.96 -13.58
N ILE A 128 -0.03 7.37 -12.55
CA ILE A 128 1.22 8.16 -12.68
C ILE A 128 2.47 7.39 -12.18
N LEU A 129 2.29 6.16 -11.68
CA LEU A 129 3.28 5.55 -10.78
C LEU A 129 4.49 4.88 -11.46
N TYR A 130 4.48 4.58 -12.75
CA TYR A 130 5.44 3.59 -13.30
C TYR A 130 6.70 4.13 -13.96
N ARG A 131 6.87 5.45 -14.15
CA ARG A 131 8.05 5.98 -14.87
C ARG A 131 8.81 7.00 -14.04
N GLY A 132 10.11 6.76 -13.80
CA GLY A 132 11.06 7.80 -13.40
C GLY A 132 11.15 8.13 -11.91
N ILE A 133 10.60 7.30 -11.01
CA ILE A 133 10.75 7.50 -9.55
C ILE A 133 12.23 7.41 -9.15
N ALA A 134 12.95 6.39 -9.64
CA ALA A 134 14.38 6.22 -9.37
C ALA A 134 15.24 7.39 -9.90
N ASP A 135 14.94 7.90 -11.10
CA ASP A 135 15.74 8.95 -11.75
C ASP A 135 15.50 10.36 -11.15
N LYS A 136 14.37 10.61 -10.48
CA LYS A 136 13.98 11.96 -10.03
C LYS A 136 14.02 12.21 -8.53
N LEU A 137 14.12 11.19 -7.68
CA LEU A 137 14.00 11.40 -6.23
C LEU A 137 15.18 12.15 -5.59
N ARG A 138 16.26 12.50 -6.32
CA ARG A 138 17.52 13.08 -5.78
C ARG A 138 18.13 12.30 -4.60
N LEU A 139 17.57 11.16 -4.24
CA LEU A 139 18.11 10.20 -3.31
C LEU A 139 19.01 9.27 -4.11
N SER A 140 20.24 9.09 -3.66
CA SER A 140 21.16 8.12 -4.23
C SER A 140 20.60 6.69 -4.06
N GLU A 141 20.93 5.77 -4.97
CA GLU A 141 20.52 4.36 -4.88
C GLU A 141 20.82 3.72 -3.49
N PRO A 142 21.94 4.02 -2.82
CA PRO A 142 22.21 3.57 -1.45
C PRO A 142 21.25 4.14 -0.39
N GLU A 143 20.91 5.43 -0.45
CA GLU A 143 19.95 6.07 0.48
C GLU A 143 18.55 5.53 0.27
N LEU A 144 18.19 5.33 -1.00
CA LEU A 144 16.96 4.65 -1.37
C LEU A 144 16.97 3.22 -0.79
N ARG A 145 18.01 2.41 -0.98
CA ARG A 145 18.12 1.06 -0.40
C ARG A 145 18.10 1.05 1.14
N ALA A 146 18.70 2.06 1.79
CA ALA A 146 18.73 2.20 3.23
C ALA A 146 17.37 2.60 3.82
N ALA A 147 16.65 3.52 3.16
CA ALA A 147 15.28 3.91 3.51
C ALA A 147 14.27 2.80 3.16
N LEU A 148 14.53 2.05 2.09
CA LEU A 148 13.68 1.00 1.57
C LEU A 148 13.90 -0.38 2.16
N ARG A 149 14.77 -0.52 3.19
CA ARG A 149 15.19 -1.81 3.80
C ARG A 149 14.11 -2.88 3.61
N PRO A 150 14.27 -3.77 2.60
CA PRO A 150 13.25 -4.74 2.33
C PRO A 150 13.21 -5.65 3.55
N GLY A 151 12.05 -5.75 4.20
CA GLY A 151 11.80 -6.84 5.12
C GLY A 151 12.08 -8.14 4.37
N ARG A 152 13.24 -8.75 4.66
CA ARG A 152 13.82 -9.91 3.96
C ARG A 152 12.69 -10.87 3.58
N LEU A 153 12.51 -11.07 2.28
CA LEU A 153 11.75 -12.20 1.76
C LEU A 153 12.68 -13.40 1.84
N ARG A 154 12.61 -14.18 2.92
CA ARG A 154 12.95 -15.59 2.81
C ARG A 154 11.80 -16.23 2.05
N ARG A 155 12.09 -16.67 0.82
CA ARG A 155 11.26 -17.67 0.12
C ARG A 155 11.46 -18.97 0.92
N SER A 156 10.38 -19.49 1.49
CA SER A 156 10.26 -20.90 1.88
C SER A 156 9.76 -21.67 0.68
#